data_AF-A0A8X7SS25-F1
#
_entry.id   AF-A0A8X7SS25-F1
#
_cell.length_a   1.000
_cell.length_b   1.000
_cell.length_c   1.000
_cell.angle_alpha   90.00
_cell.angle_beta   90.00
_cell.angle_gamma   90.00
#
_symmetry.space_group_name_H-M   'P 1'
#
loop_
_entity.id
_entity.type
_entity.pdbx_description
1 polymer ?
#
loop_
_entity_poly.entity_id
_entity_poly.type
_entity_poly.pdbx_seq_one_letter_code
_entity_poly.pdbx_strand_id
1 'polypeptide(L)'
;MTKVLSSQPDLLDPISALHHHLSFNTTPSTKNYSTSLFAYRVKAGRGWRLVPLSKDKMLDVFGHALARAGLPSLPGHSFRIGAATFYWHHGATVEEIKLLGGWDSDLFKIYLRDPVLGLAPLQQRLSAS
;
A
#
# COMPACT_ATOMS: atom_id res chain seq x y z
N MET A 1 0.05 4.44 16.41
CA MET A 1 -0.93 3.73 15.56
C MET A 1 -0.24 2.51 14.98
N THR A 2 -0.62 1.31 15.42
CA THR A 2 -0.07 0.05 14.90
C THR A 2 -0.63 -0.19 13.51
N LYS A 3 0.21 -0.63 12.56
CA LYS A 3 -0.21 -1.07 11.23
C LYS A 3 0.00 -2.57 11.12
N VAL A 4 -0.99 -3.27 10.59
CA VAL A 4 -0.97 -4.72 10.41
C VAL A 4 -0.76 -4.99 8.92
N LEU A 5 0.19 -5.87 8.60
CA LEU A 5 0.30 -6.48 7.28
C LEU A 5 -0.38 -7.84 7.34
N SER A 6 -1.29 -8.10 6.41
CA SER A 6 -1.94 -9.39 6.23
C SER A 6 -1.49 -10.01 4.92
N SER A 7 -1.30 -11.33 4.91
CA SER A 7 -1.00 -12.02 3.66
C SER A 7 -2.15 -11.84 2.67
N GLN A 8 -1.82 -11.66 1.40
CA GLN A 8 -2.78 -11.61 0.28
C GLN A 8 -2.46 -12.69 -0.75
N PRO A 9 -3.44 -13.14 -1.55
CA PRO A 9 -3.16 -14.00 -2.70
C PRO A 9 -2.23 -13.32 -3.72
N ASP A 10 -1.50 -14.14 -4.47
CA ASP A 10 -0.72 -13.76 -5.65
C ASP A 10 0.50 -12.84 -5.40
N LEU A 11 1.01 -12.26 -6.49
CA LEU A 11 2.22 -11.44 -6.56
C LEU A 11 2.13 -10.11 -5.80
N LEU A 12 0.95 -9.78 -5.26
CA LEU A 12 0.71 -8.54 -4.54
C LEU A 12 0.70 -8.73 -3.00
N ASP A 13 1.14 -9.90 -2.52
CA ASP A 13 1.29 -10.18 -1.09
C ASP A 13 2.26 -9.19 -0.41
N PRO A 14 1.80 -8.32 0.51
CA PRO A 14 2.66 -7.31 1.12
C PRO A 14 3.74 -7.90 2.03
N ILE A 15 3.52 -9.09 2.58
CA ILE A 15 4.49 -9.79 3.43
C ILE A 15 5.64 -10.32 2.56
N SER A 16 5.34 -11.03 1.48
CA SER A 16 6.33 -11.52 0.50
C SER A 16 7.08 -10.36 -0.15
N ALA A 17 6.39 -9.28 -0.52
CA ALA A 17 7.03 -8.08 -1.08
C ALA A 17 8.01 -7.44 -0.09
N LEU A 18 7.65 -7.36 1.19
CA LEU A 18 8.54 -6.85 2.23
C LEU A 18 9.75 -7.77 2.44
N HIS A 19 9.54 -9.09 2.52
CA HIS A 19 10.66 -10.04 2.63
C HIS A 19 11.60 -9.95 1.43
N HIS A 20 11.06 -9.86 0.22
CA HIS A 20 11.84 -9.68 -0.98
C HIS A 20 12.66 -8.38 -0.93
N HIS A 21 12.03 -7.26 -0.56
CA HIS A 21 12.71 -5.98 -0.37
C HIS A 21 13.87 -6.08 0.63
N LEU A 22 13.65 -6.73 1.77
CA LEU A 22 14.67 -6.91 2.82
C LEU A 22 15.78 -7.88 2.41
N SER A 23 15.51 -8.87 1.55
CA SER A 23 16.52 -9.80 1.03
C SER A 23 17.41 -9.17 -0.05
N PHE A 24 16.85 -8.26 -0.85
CA PHE A 24 17.52 -7.70 -2.02
C PHE A 24 18.22 -6.38 -1.72
N ASN A 25 17.60 -5.52 -0.91
CA ASN A 25 18.11 -4.18 -0.63
C ASN A 25 18.97 -4.16 0.63
N THR A 26 20.13 -3.51 0.55
CA THR A 26 20.93 -3.22 1.74
C THR A 26 20.18 -2.25 2.64
N THR A 27 19.80 -2.68 3.84
CA THR A 27 19.35 -1.80 4.92
C THR A 27 20.57 -1.39 5.73
N PRO A 28 21.09 -0.15 5.61
CA PRO A 28 22.27 0.24 6.36
C PRO A 28 21.91 0.33 7.84
N SER A 29 22.55 -0.51 8.63
CA SER A 29 22.42 -0.61 10.07
C SER A 29 21.19 -1.38 10.57
N THR A 30 21.48 -2.26 11.53
CA THR A 30 20.54 -2.91 12.44
C THR A 30 19.98 -1.94 13.50
N LYS A 31 20.38 -0.65 13.47
CA LYS A 31 19.82 0.40 14.32
C LYS A 31 18.51 0.88 13.69
N ASN A 32 17.45 0.19 14.09
CA ASN A 32 16.05 0.39 13.72
C ASN A 32 15.51 1.84 13.79
N TYR A 33 16.22 2.79 14.41
CA TYR A 33 15.80 4.19 14.53
C TYR A 33 16.46 5.17 13.53
N SER A 34 17.56 4.79 12.85
CA SER A 34 18.32 5.71 12.00
C SER A 34 18.11 5.51 10.49
N THR A 35 17.36 4.48 10.09
CA THR A 35 17.30 4.03 8.69
C THR A 35 15.86 3.87 8.23
N SER A 36 15.47 4.62 7.19
CA SER A 36 14.16 4.49 6.56
C SER A 36 14.02 3.15 5.84
N LEU A 37 12.85 2.50 6.00
CA LEU A 37 12.55 1.22 5.36
C LEU A 37 12.68 1.28 3.83
N PHE A 38 12.25 2.39 3.23
CA PHE A 38 12.40 2.68 1.80
C PHE A 38 13.33 3.86 1.60
N ALA A 39 14.42 3.64 0.88
CA ALA A 39 15.43 4.65 0.57
C ALA A 39 16.08 4.35 -0.78
N TYR A 40 16.67 5.38 -1.40
CA TYR A 40 17.41 5.24 -2.66
C TYR A 40 18.75 5.95 -2.59
N ARG A 41 19.71 5.46 -3.38
CA ARG A 41 21.06 6.02 -3.43
C ARG A 41 21.09 7.26 -4.32
N VAL A 42 21.72 8.32 -3.84
CA VAL A 42 22.06 9.50 -4.62
C VAL A 42 23.56 9.74 -4.58
N LYS A 43 24.13 10.23 -5.68
CA LYS A 43 25.55 10.58 -5.76
C LYS A 43 25.89 11.65 -4.71
N ALA A 44 26.98 11.46 -3.99
CA ALA A 44 27.48 12.39 -2.98
C ALA A 44 29.01 12.42 -3.04
N GLY A 45 29.58 13.45 -3.68
CA GLY A 45 31.02 13.55 -3.91
C GLY A 45 31.53 12.35 -4.73
N ARG A 46 32.53 11.65 -4.18
CA ARG A 46 33.11 10.42 -4.76
C ARG A 46 32.32 9.15 -4.44
N GLY A 47 31.26 9.24 -3.64
CA GLY A 47 30.46 8.10 -3.20
C GLY A 47 28.97 8.33 -3.39
N TRP A 48 28.19 7.74 -2.49
CA TRP A 48 26.73 7.86 -2.45
C TRP A 48 26.26 8.07 -1.01
N ARG A 49 25.05 8.63 -0.88
CA ARG A 49 24.29 8.65 0.37
C ARG A 49 22.90 8.07 0.12
N LEU A 50 22.27 7.54 1.16
CA LEU A 50 20.88 7.14 1.08
C LEU A 50 19.97 8.31 1.41
N VAL A 51 18.88 8.39 0.65
CA VAL A 51 17.82 9.37 0.84
C VAL A 51 16.53 8.61 1.10
N PRO A 52 15.78 8.94 2.17
CA PRO A 52 14.45 8.41 2.39
C PRO A 52 13.56 8.62 1.16
N LEU A 53 12.79 7.60 0.79
CA LEU A 53 11.87 7.72 -0.33
C LEU A 53 10.75 8.72 0.04
N SER A 54 10.69 9.84 -0.69
CA SER A 54 9.61 10.80 -0.53
C SER A 54 8.36 10.37 -1.31
N LYS A 55 7.20 10.92 -0.92
CA LYS A 55 5.94 10.76 -1.65
C LYS A 55 6.12 11.15 -3.13
N ASP A 56 6.70 12.31 -3.40
CA ASP A 56 6.82 12.82 -4.77
C ASP A 56 7.71 11.92 -5.61
N LYS A 57 8.81 11.40 -5.02
CA LYS A 57 9.68 10.47 -5.75
C LYS A 57 9.01 9.13 -6.01
N MET A 58 8.22 8.63 -5.06
CA MET A 58 7.41 7.43 -5.26
C MET A 58 6.40 7.62 -6.38
N LEU A 59 5.68 8.75 -6.39
CA LEU A 59 4.68 9.05 -7.43
C LEU A 59 5.32 9.29 -8.80
N ASP A 60 6.51 9.89 -8.85
CA ASP A 60 7.29 10.05 -10.08
C ASP A 60 7.66 8.68 -10.69
N VAL A 61 8.15 7.74 -9.87
CA VAL A 61 8.45 6.37 -10.33
C VAL A 61 7.18 5.66 -10.83
N PHE A 62 6.09 5.78 -10.08
CA PHE A 62 4.81 5.17 -10.46
C PHE A 62 4.24 5.77 -11.75
N GLY A 63 4.31 7.10 -11.89
CA GLY A 63 3.87 7.83 -13.08
C GLY A 63 4.62 7.38 -14.33
N HIS A 64 5.94 7.22 -14.25
CA HIS A 64 6.72 6.67 -15.36
C HIS A 64 6.35 5.22 -15.70
N ALA A 65 6.05 4.38 -14.70
CA ALA A 65 5.60 3.02 -14.95
C ALA A 65 4.23 2.98 -15.66
N LEU A 66 3.27 3.80 -15.20
CA LEU A 66 1.95 3.93 -15.82
C LEU A 66 2.04 4.47 -17.25
N ALA A 67 2.85 5.51 -17.47
CA ALA A 67 3.07 6.06 -18.81
C ALA A 67 3.64 5.03 -19.79
N ARG A 68 4.62 4.22 -19.37
CA ARG A 68 5.16 3.11 -20.19
C ARG A 68 4.11 2.04 -20.49
N ALA A 69 3.12 1.87 -19.63
CA ALA A 69 2.00 0.96 -19.82
C ALA A 69 0.83 1.58 -20.60
N GLY A 70 0.93 2.85 -21.04
CA GLY A 70 -0.17 3.55 -21.71
C GLY A 70 -1.34 3.92 -20.79
N LEU A 71 -1.09 3.97 -19.47
CA LEU A 71 -2.10 4.26 -18.45
C LEU A 71 -2.00 5.72 -17.96
N PRO A 72 -3.12 6.32 -17.51
CA PRO A 72 -3.11 7.67 -16.94
C PRO A 72 -2.33 7.72 -15.63
N SER A 73 -1.80 8.90 -15.30
CA SER A 73 -1.20 9.12 -13.98
C SER A 73 -2.26 9.06 -12.88
N LEU A 74 -1.86 8.58 -11.70
CA LEU A 74 -2.74 8.46 -10.54
C LEU A 74 -2.20 9.30 -9.37
N PRO A 75 -3.02 10.13 -8.72
CA PRO A 75 -2.61 10.81 -7.51
C PRO A 75 -2.39 9.79 -6.38
N GLY A 76 -1.52 10.12 -5.42
CA GLY A 76 -1.22 9.22 -4.30
C GLY A 76 -2.45 8.82 -3.46
N HIS A 77 -3.50 9.64 -3.48
CA HIS A 77 -4.75 9.30 -2.79
C HIS A 77 -5.50 8.13 -3.43
N SER A 78 -5.32 7.90 -4.74
CA SER A 78 -5.95 6.78 -5.45
C SER A 78 -5.57 5.43 -4.88
N PHE A 79 -4.37 5.28 -4.30
CA PHE A 79 -3.98 4.04 -3.63
C PHE A 79 -4.88 3.72 -2.43
N ARG A 80 -5.27 4.73 -1.63
CA ARG A 80 -6.17 4.52 -0.49
C ARG A 80 -7.59 4.18 -0.93
N ILE A 81 -8.08 4.88 -1.97
CA ILE A 81 -9.40 4.60 -2.57
C ILE A 81 -9.42 3.17 -3.13
N GLY A 82 -8.40 2.83 -3.93
CA GLY A 82 -8.26 1.51 -4.55
C GLY A 82 -8.18 0.40 -3.51
N ALA A 83 -7.37 0.54 -2.46
CA ALA A 83 -7.29 -0.46 -1.40
C ALA A 83 -8.62 -0.64 -0.67
N ALA A 84 -9.29 0.45 -0.27
CA ALA A 84 -10.58 0.37 0.42
C ALA A 84 -11.65 -0.31 -0.46
N THR A 85 -11.71 0.09 -1.73
CA THR A 85 -12.62 -0.48 -2.72
C THR A 85 -12.31 -1.97 -2.94
N PHE A 86 -11.05 -2.34 -3.11
CA PHE A 86 -10.62 -3.72 -3.31
C PHE A 86 -11.08 -4.61 -2.15
N TYR A 87 -10.73 -4.27 -0.90
CA TYR A 87 -11.12 -5.09 0.25
C TYR A 87 -12.64 -5.17 0.42
N TRP A 88 -13.35 -4.07 0.17
CA TRP A 88 -14.81 -4.05 0.25
C TRP A 88 -15.44 -4.99 -0.79
N HIS A 89 -14.96 -4.95 -2.03
CA HIS A 89 -15.42 -5.86 -3.10
C HIS A 89 -15.00 -7.32 -2.86
N HIS A 90 -14.06 -7.58 -1.96
CA HIS A 90 -13.68 -8.93 -1.52
C HIS A 90 -14.33 -9.32 -0.18
N GLY A 91 -15.38 -8.60 0.23
CA GLY A 91 -16.22 -8.98 1.37
C GLY A 91 -15.68 -8.60 2.73
N ALA A 92 -14.70 -7.68 2.81
CA ALA A 92 -14.24 -7.14 4.09
C ALA A 92 -15.38 -6.44 4.85
N THR A 93 -15.41 -6.56 6.17
CA THR A 93 -16.39 -5.85 7.01
C THR A 93 -16.04 -4.37 7.12
N VAL A 94 -16.99 -3.57 7.61
CA VAL A 94 -16.75 -2.15 7.89
C VAL A 94 -15.61 -1.98 8.90
N GLU A 95 -15.53 -2.85 9.90
CA GLU A 95 -14.50 -2.84 10.95
C GLU A 95 -13.12 -3.13 10.37
N GLU A 96 -13.00 -4.11 9.47
CA GLU A 96 -11.75 -4.43 8.78
C GLU A 96 -11.30 -3.27 7.87
N ILE A 97 -12.22 -2.67 7.11
CA ILE A 97 -11.93 -1.49 6.28
C ILE A 97 -11.44 -0.32 7.15
N LYS A 98 -12.13 -0.03 8.27
CA LYS A 98 -11.74 1.00 9.23
C LYS A 98 -10.37 0.73 9.83
N LEU A 99 -10.10 -0.51 10.25
CA LEU A 99 -8.83 -0.93 10.83
C LEU A 99 -7.67 -0.77 9.84
N LEU A 100 -7.80 -1.31 8.63
CA LEU A 100 -6.77 -1.27 7.59
C LEU A 100 -6.50 0.17 7.13
N GLY A 101 -7.56 0.95 6.92
CA GLY A 101 -7.45 2.33 6.49
C GLY A 101 -7.10 3.33 7.57
N GLY A 102 -7.18 2.95 8.86
CA GLY A 102 -6.98 3.84 10.00
C GLY A 102 -8.07 4.91 10.13
N TRP A 103 -9.33 4.54 9.89
CA TRP A 103 -10.50 5.39 10.09
C TRP A 103 -11.17 5.10 11.42
N ASP A 104 -11.40 6.14 12.22
CA ASP A 104 -12.22 6.11 13.45
C ASP A 104 -13.70 6.41 13.18
N SER A 105 -13.98 7.02 12.03
CA SER A 105 -15.27 7.56 11.62
C SER A 105 -15.74 6.96 10.30
N ASP A 106 -16.92 7.35 9.86
CA ASP A 106 -17.53 6.88 8.61
C ASP A 106 -16.94 7.53 7.34
N LEU A 107 -15.83 8.26 7.46
CA LEU A 107 -15.09 8.83 6.33
C LEU A 107 -14.57 7.76 5.35
N PHE A 108 -14.52 6.48 5.72
CA PHE A 108 -14.18 5.43 4.75
C PHE A 108 -15.20 5.34 3.59
N LYS A 109 -16.46 5.76 3.79
CA LYS A 109 -17.52 5.67 2.77
C LYS A 109 -17.18 6.42 1.49
N ILE A 110 -16.49 7.56 1.58
CA ILE A 110 -16.08 8.34 0.39
C ILE A 110 -14.94 7.68 -0.40
N TYR A 111 -14.30 6.65 0.15
CA TYR A 111 -13.23 5.89 -0.48
C TYR A 111 -13.73 4.63 -1.21
N LEU A 112 -14.99 4.25 -1.03
CA LEU A 112 -15.58 3.08 -1.69
C LEU A 112 -16.13 3.47 -3.06
N ARG A 113 -15.56 2.90 -4.12
CA ARG A 113 -16.16 2.94 -5.46
C ARG A 113 -17.13 1.78 -5.59
N ASP A 114 -18.30 2.07 -6.17
CA ASP A 114 -19.40 1.12 -6.32
C ASP A 114 -19.73 0.37 -5.02
N PRO A 115 -20.14 1.09 -3.96
CA PRO A 115 -20.28 0.54 -2.61
C PRO A 115 -21.34 -0.56 -2.50
N VAL A 116 -22.27 -0.68 -3.45
CA VAL A 116 -23.24 -1.78 -3.47
C VAL A 116 -22.56 -3.12 -3.79
N LEU A 117 -21.48 -3.14 -4.56
CA LEU A 117 -20.84 -4.39 -5.03
C LEU A 117 -20.16 -5.18 -3.92
N GLY A 118 -19.76 -4.56 -2.82
CA GLY A 118 -19.18 -5.28 -1.68
C GLY A 118 -20.21 -5.95 -0.77
N LEU A 119 -21.51 -5.66 -0.93
CA LEU A 119 -22.55 -6.24 -0.08
C LEU A 119 -22.70 -7.75 -0.30
N ALA A 120 -22.74 -8.21 -1.55
CA ALA A 120 -22.93 -9.63 -1.84
C ALA A 120 -21.74 -10.50 -1.37
N PRO A 121 -20.46 -10.14 -1.65
CA PRO A 121 -19.31 -10.85 -1.11
C PRO A 121 -19.26 -10.86 0.43
N LEU A 122 -19.62 -9.74 1.08
CA LEU A 122 -19.70 -9.67 2.54
C LEU A 122 -20.76 -10.64 3.08
N GLN A 123 -21.97 -10.64 2.51
CA GLN A 123 -23.05 -11.53 2.92
C GLN A 123 -22.67 -13.00 2.77
N GLN A 124 -22.03 -13.37 1.66
CA GLN A 124 -21.53 -14.73 1.44
C GLN A 124 -20.53 -15.15 2.52
N ARG A 125 -19.55 -14.29 2.84
CA ARG A 125 -18.56 -14.58 3.88
C ARG A 125 -19.21 -14.74 5.26
N LEU A 126 -20.15 -13.86 5.60
CA LEU A 126 -20.87 -13.93 6.87
C LEU A 126 -21.78 -15.17 6.97
N SER A 127 -22.33 -15.64 5.85
CA SER A 127 -23.15 -16.86 5.81
C SER A 127 -22.34 -18.16 5.85
N ALA A 128 -21.04 -18.09 5.57
CA ALA A 128 -20.12 -19.22 5.58
C ALA A 128 -19.35 -19.37 6.90
N SER A 129 -19.60 -18.48 7.87
CA SER A 129 -18.97 -18.43 9.20
C SER A 129 -19.92 -18.94 10.27
#